data_AF-A0A9D4JP64-F1
#
_entry.id   AF-A0A9D4JP64-F1
#
_cell.length_a   1.000
_cell.length_b   1.000
_cell.length_c   1.000
_cell.angle_alpha   90.00
_cell.angle_beta   90.00
_cell.angle_gamma   90.00
#
_symmetry.space_group_name_H-M   'P 1'
#
loop_
_entity.id
_entity.type
_entity.pdbx_description
1 polymer ?
#
loop_
_entity_poly.entity_id
_entity_poly.type
_entity_poly.pdbx_seq_one_letter_code
_entity_poly.pdbx_strand_id
1 'polypeptide(L)'
;MMQVLVILCGITLVYALPATTIPPEGAPCKTQSDCPYGECCVHNPLSHPESRKRFLFEQYSQHDHGFCRRARKETESCWPLGHDPSNSELFEFYCPCESGLECRGLVVHESATQIIHERPQCQNPENSLTDTVTYSGQTCMSDADCSEDMCCVFHPDTRRQEDQGYCRAWRQRNETCTASRTASLGTARHTFECPCKQGLQCRGTQVQNIGGQINLHVNPVCQTPTSA
;
A
#
# COMPACT_ATOMS: atom_id res chain seq x y z
N MET A 1 -77.03 -24.17 -15.89
CA MET A 1 -76.64 -23.36 -14.71
C MET A 1 -75.66 -24.18 -13.89
N MET A 2 -74.37 -23.85 -13.91
CA MET A 2 -73.37 -24.39 -12.98
C MET A 2 -72.27 -23.34 -12.81
N GLN A 3 -72.32 -22.65 -11.67
CA GLN A 3 -71.28 -21.75 -11.19
C GLN A 3 -70.15 -22.59 -10.59
N VAL A 4 -68.94 -22.50 -11.15
CA VAL A 4 -67.72 -23.06 -10.57
C VAL A 4 -67.06 -21.95 -9.75
N LEU A 5 -67.20 -22.06 -8.43
CA LEU A 5 -66.59 -21.18 -7.45
C LEU A 5 -65.13 -21.65 -7.23
N VAL A 6 -64.16 -21.00 -7.88
CA VAL A 6 -62.73 -21.24 -7.66
C VAL A 6 -62.30 -20.49 -6.40
N ILE A 7 -62.19 -21.23 -5.30
CA ILE A 7 -61.67 -20.72 -4.01
C ILE A 7 -60.15 -20.62 -4.13
N LEU A 8 -59.66 -19.41 -4.40
CA LEU A 8 -58.26 -19.03 -4.23
C LEU A 8 -57.95 -18.99 -2.72
N CYS A 9 -57.51 -20.13 -2.19
CA CYS A 9 -56.98 -20.23 -0.83
C CYS A 9 -55.58 -19.59 -0.83
N GLY A 10 -55.52 -18.30 -0.50
CA GLY A 10 -54.28 -17.55 -0.30
C GLY A 10 -53.56 -18.06 0.94
N ILE A 11 -52.61 -18.98 0.74
CA ILE A 11 -51.64 -19.36 1.77
C ILE A 11 -50.56 -18.28 1.78
N THR A 12 -50.77 -17.20 2.56
CA THR A 12 -49.70 -16.29 2.96
C THR A 12 -48.78 -17.03 3.94
N LEU A 13 -47.79 -17.73 3.39
CA LEU A 13 -46.74 -18.36 4.18
C LEU A 13 -45.81 -17.25 4.70
N VAL A 14 -46.08 -16.79 5.92
CA VAL A 14 -45.21 -15.86 6.65
C VAL A 14 -43.99 -16.66 7.12
N TYR A 15 -42.96 -16.72 6.28
CA TYR A 15 -41.65 -17.21 6.70
C TYR A 15 -41.09 -16.22 7.71
N ALA A 16 -41.16 -16.59 8.99
CA ALA A 16 -40.43 -15.90 10.05
C ALA A 16 -38.93 -16.13 9.78
N LEU A 17 -38.30 -15.19 9.07
CA LEU A 17 -36.86 -15.19 8.91
C LEU A 17 -36.25 -15.05 10.32
N PRO A 18 -35.31 -15.93 10.72
CA PRO A 18 -34.63 -15.79 11.99
C PRO A 18 -34.03 -14.39 12.04
N ALA A 19 -34.27 -13.67 13.13
CA ALA A 19 -33.68 -12.36 13.35
C ALA A 19 -32.16 -12.52 13.34
N THR A 20 -31.54 -12.23 12.20
CA THR A 20 -30.10 -12.27 12.02
C THR A 20 -29.52 -11.18 12.91
N THR A 21 -29.10 -11.55 14.12
CA THR A 21 -28.33 -10.65 14.99
C THR A 21 -27.04 -10.35 14.24
N ILE A 22 -26.96 -9.15 13.67
CA ILE A 22 -25.75 -8.65 13.02
C ILE A 22 -24.66 -8.68 14.08
N PRO A 23 -23.60 -9.50 13.92
CA PRO A 23 -22.51 -9.52 14.86
C PRO A 23 -21.95 -8.10 15.01
N PRO A 24 -21.58 -7.66 16.22
CA PRO A 24 -20.87 -6.40 16.35
C PRO A 24 -19.58 -6.46 15.53
N GLU A 25 -19.22 -5.34 14.89
CA GLU A 25 -17.96 -5.21 14.14
C GLU A 25 -16.79 -5.71 15.00
N GLY A 26 -15.93 -6.56 14.44
CA GLY A 26 -14.85 -7.20 15.18
C GLY A 26 -15.24 -8.48 15.90
N ALA A 27 -16.34 -9.15 15.50
CA ALA A 27 -16.61 -10.52 15.91
C ALA A 27 -15.47 -11.46 15.46
N PRO A 28 -15.04 -12.44 16.28
CA PRO A 28 -14.02 -13.39 15.88
C PRO A 28 -14.55 -14.31 14.78
N CYS A 29 -13.68 -14.67 13.84
CA CYS A 29 -14.00 -15.54 12.70
C CYS A 29 -12.83 -16.49 12.40
N LYS A 30 -13.14 -17.60 11.73
CA LYS A 30 -12.14 -18.55 11.20
C LYS A 30 -12.11 -18.56 9.68
N THR A 31 -13.26 -18.26 9.08
CA THR A 31 -13.48 -18.28 7.63
C THR A 31 -14.29 -17.07 7.22
N GLN A 32 -14.28 -16.76 5.93
CA GLN A 32 -15.09 -15.71 5.34
C GLN A 32 -16.59 -15.89 5.60
N SER A 33 -17.09 -17.13 5.69
CA SER A 33 -18.51 -17.42 5.93
C SER A 33 -19.00 -17.11 7.34
N ASP A 34 -18.09 -16.92 8.29
CA ASP A 34 -18.46 -16.53 9.66
C ASP A 34 -18.86 -15.05 9.74
N CYS A 35 -18.51 -14.26 8.73
CA CYS A 35 -18.76 -12.83 8.67
C CYS A 35 -20.05 -12.48 7.90
N PRO A 36 -20.74 -11.41 8.29
CA PRO A 36 -21.94 -10.95 7.59
C PRO A 36 -21.61 -10.43 6.18
N TYR A 37 -22.66 -10.25 5.36
CA TYR A 37 -22.51 -9.73 4.00
C TYR A 37 -21.85 -8.34 4.00
N GLY A 38 -20.83 -8.15 3.15
CA GLY A 38 -20.04 -6.92 3.08
C GLY A 38 -18.89 -6.83 4.10
N GLU A 39 -18.70 -7.85 4.91
CA GLU A 39 -17.54 -8.01 5.79
C GLU A 39 -16.64 -9.15 5.33
N CYS A 40 -15.40 -9.19 5.84
CA CYS A 40 -14.47 -10.26 5.58
C CYS A 40 -13.68 -10.65 6.85
N CYS A 41 -13.18 -11.88 6.87
CA CYS A 41 -12.38 -12.37 7.99
C CYS A 41 -10.91 -11.95 7.83
N VAL A 42 -10.46 -11.02 8.64
CA VAL A 42 -9.09 -10.46 8.56
C VAL A 42 -8.22 -10.98 9.69
N HIS A 43 -7.06 -11.53 9.33
CA HIS A 43 -5.98 -11.75 10.27
C HIS A 43 -5.14 -10.46 10.39
N ASN A 44 -5.08 -9.89 11.60
CA ASN A 44 -4.24 -8.72 11.86
C ASN A 44 -3.33 -9.00 13.07
N PRO A 45 -2.07 -9.42 12.83
CA PRO A 45 -1.13 -9.79 13.89
C PRO A 45 -0.78 -8.60 14.80
N LEU A 46 -1.01 -7.37 14.33
CA LEU A 46 -0.72 -6.13 15.08
C LEU A 46 -1.89 -5.69 15.97
N SER A 47 -3.08 -6.28 15.80
CA SER A 47 -4.30 -5.77 16.45
C SER A 47 -4.56 -6.32 17.85
N HIS A 48 -3.82 -7.33 18.31
CA HIS A 48 -4.00 -7.88 19.66
C HIS A 48 -3.39 -6.95 20.73
N PRO A 49 -4.22 -6.24 21.52
CA PRO A 49 -3.70 -5.32 22.54
C PRO A 49 -3.10 -6.07 23.73
N GLU A 50 -3.49 -7.35 23.92
CA GLU A 50 -3.18 -8.15 25.09
C GLU A 50 -1.83 -8.88 25.03
N SER A 51 -1.18 -8.99 23.87
CA SER A 51 0.11 -9.70 23.75
C SER A 51 1.33 -8.91 24.22
N ARG A 52 1.10 -7.85 24.99
CA ARG A 52 2.06 -6.79 25.28
C ARG A 52 3.36 -7.20 25.98
N LYS A 53 3.65 -8.47 26.33
CA LYS A 53 4.82 -8.72 27.19
C LYS A 53 5.81 -9.85 26.96
N ARG A 54 5.62 -10.97 26.23
CA ARG A 54 6.71 -12.00 26.26
C ARG A 54 7.20 -12.72 25.01
N PHE A 55 6.47 -12.89 23.91
CA PHE A 55 7.04 -13.63 22.77
C PHE A 55 6.56 -13.08 21.43
N LEU A 56 7.36 -12.19 20.83
CA LEU A 56 7.12 -11.63 19.50
C LEU A 56 7.08 -12.69 18.38
N PHE A 57 7.56 -13.91 18.62
CA PHE A 57 7.66 -14.95 17.59
C PHE A 57 6.51 -15.96 17.61
N GLU A 58 5.86 -16.18 18.75
CA GLU A 58 4.78 -17.18 18.87
C GLU A 58 3.45 -16.68 18.27
N GLN A 59 3.34 -15.35 18.11
CA GLN A 59 2.15 -14.70 17.59
C GLN A 59 2.06 -14.73 16.05
N TYR A 60 3.18 -14.95 15.37
CA TYR A 60 3.21 -15.14 13.91
C TYR A 60 2.76 -16.54 13.48
N SER A 61 2.47 -17.46 14.40
CA SER A 61 2.06 -18.83 14.08
C SER A 61 0.54 -19.06 14.11
N GLN A 62 -0.27 -18.08 14.49
CA GLN A 62 -1.72 -18.24 14.64
C GLN A 62 -2.50 -17.67 13.45
N HIS A 63 -2.34 -18.30 12.28
CA HIS A 63 -3.07 -17.99 11.04
C HIS A 63 -4.42 -18.72 10.93
N ASP A 64 -4.99 -19.17 12.05
CA ASP A 64 -6.21 -19.99 12.09
C ASP A 64 -7.47 -19.20 12.47
N HIS A 65 -7.33 -17.92 12.80
CA HIS A 65 -8.44 -17.05 13.15
C HIS A 65 -8.17 -15.57 12.83
N GLY A 66 -9.25 -14.81 12.77
CA GLY A 66 -9.26 -13.38 12.51
C GLY A 66 -10.47 -12.69 13.13
N PHE A 67 -10.75 -11.48 12.64
CA PHE A 67 -11.91 -10.71 13.05
C PHE A 67 -12.66 -10.19 11.83
N CYS A 68 -13.99 -10.19 11.90
CA CYS A 68 -14.82 -9.64 10.86
C CYS A 68 -14.64 -8.13 10.77
N ARG A 69 -14.32 -7.65 9.57
CA ARG A 69 -14.10 -6.25 9.24
C ARG A 69 -14.91 -5.90 8.00
N ARG A 70 -15.35 -4.66 7.88
CA ARG A 70 -16.03 -4.18 6.66
C ARG A 70 -15.07 -4.11 5.47
N ALA A 71 -15.63 -4.30 4.28
CA ALA A 71 -14.97 -3.95 3.03
C ALA A 71 -14.49 -2.49 3.02
N ARG A 72 -13.42 -2.25 2.26
CA ARG A 72 -12.76 -0.94 2.19
C ARG A 72 -13.47 -0.05 1.18
N LYS A 73 -13.78 1.17 1.60
CA LYS A 73 -14.47 2.18 0.80
C LYS A 73 -13.49 2.94 -0.08
N GLU A 74 -14.02 3.70 -1.04
CA GLU A 74 -13.22 4.57 -1.90
C GLU A 74 -12.31 5.49 -1.07
N THR A 75 -11.07 5.68 -1.53
CA THR A 75 -9.97 6.42 -0.87
C THR A 75 -9.39 5.80 0.41
N GLU A 76 -10.00 4.74 0.96
CA GLU A 76 -9.42 4.04 2.11
C GLU A 76 -8.20 3.23 1.70
N SER A 77 -7.16 3.18 2.56
CA SER A 77 -5.98 2.35 2.31
C SER A 77 -6.37 0.89 2.12
N CYS A 78 -5.71 0.16 1.24
CA CYS A 78 -5.99 -1.25 0.96
C CYS A 78 -4.69 -2.06 0.87
N TRP A 79 -4.81 -3.37 0.74
CA TRP A 79 -3.66 -4.27 0.58
C TRP A 79 -3.76 -5.00 -0.76
N PRO A 80 -2.78 -4.84 -1.67
CA PRO A 80 -2.84 -5.47 -2.99
C PRO A 80 -2.76 -7.00 -2.92
N LEU A 81 -2.11 -7.54 -1.90
CA LEU A 81 -1.95 -8.98 -1.69
C LEU A 81 -3.16 -9.49 -0.88
N GLY A 82 -4.27 -9.77 -1.54
CA GLY A 82 -5.56 -9.97 -0.85
C GLY A 82 -5.57 -11.04 0.26
N HIS A 83 -5.02 -12.23 0.02
CA HIS A 83 -5.13 -13.35 0.96
C HIS A 83 -3.87 -13.61 1.77
N ASP A 84 -4.05 -14.12 2.99
CA ASP A 84 -2.95 -14.60 3.82
C ASP A 84 -2.25 -15.78 3.13
N PRO A 85 -0.91 -15.74 2.95
CA PRO A 85 -0.17 -16.77 2.24
C PRO A 85 -0.19 -18.13 2.94
N SER A 86 -0.46 -18.16 4.24
CA SER A 86 -0.58 -19.37 5.06
C SER A 86 -2.02 -19.91 5.10
N ASN A 87 -3.02 -19.06 4.86
CA ASN A 87 -4.44 -19.44 4.90
C ASN A 87 -5.31 -18.60 3.95
N SER A 88 -5.70 -19.17 2.81
CA SER A 88 -6.53 -18.49 1.81
C SER A 88 -7.95 -18.11 2.29
N GLU A 89 -8.42 -18.65 3.41
CA GLU A 89 -9.72 -18.29 3.99
C GLU A 89 -9.70 -16.96 4.75
N LEU A 90 -8.51 -16.41 4.97
CA LEU A 90 -8.28 -15.15 5.70
C LEU A 90 -7.67 -14.10 4.78
N PHE A 91 -8.05 -12.85 5.01
CA PHE A 91 -7.41 -11.68 4.41
C PHE A 91 -6.28 -11.17 5.31
N GLU A 92 -5.17 -10.77 4.70
CA GLU A 92 -4.02 -10.21 5.43
C GLU A 92 -4.22 -8.71 5.64
N PHE A 93 -4.22 -8.25 6.90
CA PHE A 93 -4.33 -6.85 7.34
C PHE A 93 -5.64 -6.10 7.05
N TYR A 94 -6.23 -6.24 5.86
CA TYR A 94 -7.40 -5.48 5.41
C TYR A 94 -8.36 -6.34 4.59
N CYS A 95 -9.65 -6.00 4.63
CA CYS A 95 -10.62 -6.53 3.68
C CYS A 95 -10.38 -6.02 2.25
N PRO A 96 -10.92 -6.73 1.24
CA PRO A 96 -10.93 -6.22 -0.12
C PRO A 96 -11.75 -4.92 -0.21
N CYS A 97 -11.54 -4.21 -1.30
CA CYS A 97 -12.36 -3.05 -1.62
C CYS A 97 -13.82 -3.47 -1.86
N GLU A 98 -14.75 -2.55 -1.61
CA GLU A 98 -16.17 -2.75 -1.90
C GLU A 98 -16.39 -3.02 -3.40
N SER A 99 -17.47 -3.73 -3.75
CA SER A 99 -17.74 -4.14 -5.12
C SER A 99 -17.71 -2.95 -6.09
N GLY A 100 -16.95 -3.08 -7.17
CA GLY A 100 -16.74 -2.03 -8.17
C GLY A 100 -15.54 -1.12 -7.90
N LEU A 101 -14.83 -1.31 -6.80
CA LEU A 101 -13.56 -0.63 -6.51
C LEU A 101 -12.37 -1.59 -6.69
N GLU A 102 -11.22 -1.04 -7.08
CA GLU A 102 -9.96 -1.76 -7.19
C GLU A 102 -8.91 -1.19 -6.24
N CYS A 103 -8.12 -2.07 -5.62
CA CYS A 103 -7.00 -1.64 -4.79
C CYS A 103 -5.81 -1.25 -5.68
N ARG A 104 -5.53 0.05 -5.78
CA ARG A 104 -4.45 0.58 -6.63
C ARG A 104 -3.48 1.45 -5.84
N GLY A 105 -2.19 1.32 -6.15
CA GLY A 105 -1.15 2.22 -5.65
C GLY A 105 -1.38 3.64 -6.19
N LEU A 106 -1.30 4.66 -5.33
CA LEU A 106 -1.25 6.05 -5.81
C LEU A 106 0.02 6.32 -6.63
N VAL A 107 1.08 5.56 -6.34
CA VAL A 107 2.28 5.47 -7.16
C VAL A 107 2.59 3.98 -7.32
N VAL A 108 2.84 3.55 -8.55
CA VAL A 108 3.22 2.18 -8.87
C VAL A 108 4.66 2.19 -9.39
N HIS A 109 5.55 1.48 -8.70
CA HIS A 109 6.90 1.24 -9.15
C HIS A 109 6.98 -0.16 -9.72
N GLU A 110 7.13 -0.26 -11.04
CA GLU A 110 7.33 -1.54 -11.71
C GLU A 110 8.83 -1.74 -11.98
N SER A 111 9.35 -2.89 -11.55
CA SER A 111 10.64 -3.41 -12.00
C SER A 111 10.42 -4.69 -12.81
N ALA A 112 11.50 -5.26 -13.35
CA ALA A 112 11.42 -6.54 -14.08
C ALA A 112 10.87 -7.71 -13.25
N THR A 113 10.93 -7.63 -11.91
CA THR A 113 10.59 -8.75 -11.01
C THR A 113 9.51 -8.44 -9.99
N GLN A 114 9.17 -7.16 -9.77
CA GLN A 114 8.25 -6.76 -8.71
C GLN A 114 7.45 -5.50 -9.08
N ILE A 115 6.23 -5.44 -8.57
CA ILE A 115 5.36 -4.27 -8.63
C ILE A 115 5.18 -3.79 -7.18
N ILE A 116 5.65 -2.58 -6.88
CA ILE A 116 5.52 -1.96 -5.56
C ILE A 116 4.46 -0.87 -5.65
N HIS A 117 3.37 -1.05 -4.90
CA HIS A 117 2.33 -0.05 -4.77
C HIS A 117 2.62 0.83 -3.55
N GLU A 118 2.89 2.12 -3.75
CA GLU A 118 2.97 3.08 -2.64
C GLU A 118 1.59 3.64 -2.31
N ARG A 119 1.27 3.62 -1.00
CA ARG A 119 0.00 4.13 -0.45
C ARG A 119 -1.21 3.59 -1.23
N PRO A 120 -1.35 2.25 -1.36
CA PRO A 120 -2.48 1.65 -2.06
C PRO A 120 -3.82 2.08 -1.43
N GLN A 121 -4.78 2.45 -2.27
CA GLN A 121 -6.13 2.87 -1.90
C GLN A 121 -7.17 2.22 -2.82
N CYS A 122 -8.38 2.06 -2.29
CA CYS A 122 -9.51 1.65 -3.11
C CYS A 122 -9.95 2.80 -4.02
N GLN A 123 -9.95 2.56 -5.32
CA GLN A 123 -10.28 3.57 -6.33
C GLN A 123 -11.33 3.02 -7.29
N ASN A 124 -12.19 3.90 -7.80
CA ASN A 124 -13.04 3.55 -8.92
C ASN A 124 -12.15 3.43 -10.18
N PRO A 125 -12.15 2.29 -10.88
CA PRO A 125 -11.33 2.10 -12.08
C PRO A 125 -11.60 3.15 -13.18
N GLU A 126 -12.80 3.75 -13.22
CA GLU A 126 -13.16 4.80 -14.18
C GLU A 126 -12.59 6.18 -13.82
N ASN A 127 -12.34 6.45 -12.54
CA ASN A 127 -11.85 7.75 -12.04
C ASN A 127 -10.34 7.75 -11.76
N SER A 128 -9.61 6.68 -12.13
CA SER A 128 -8.17 6.59 -11.92
C SER A 128 -7.48 7.67 -12.77
N LEU A 129 -7.19 8.82 -12.14
CA LEU A 129 -6.40 9.91 -12.67
C LEU A 129 -5.03 9.36 -13.06
N THR A 130 -4.89 8.95 -14.32
CA THR A 130 -3.67 8.48 -15.00
C THR A 130 -2.60 8.01 -14.01
N ASP A 131 -2.61 6.71 -13.71
CA ASP A 131 -1.53 6.04 -12.97
C ASP A 131 -0.22 6.64 -13.47
N THR A 132 0.47 7.40 -12.62
CA THR A 132 1.73 8.02 -13.00
C THR A 132 2.76 6.91 -12.92
N VAL A 133 2.71 6.00 -13.89
CA VAL A 133 3.60 4.86 -13.96
C VAL A 133 4.99 5.44 -14.20
N THR A 134 5.75 5.50 -13.13
CA THR A 134 7.14 5.95 -13.19
C THR A 134 7.95 4.74 -13.64
N TYR A 135 7.87 4.45 -14.94
CA TYR A 135 8.67 3.42 -15.58
C TYR A 135 10.14 3.83 -15.57
N SER A 136 10.97 2.98 -15.00
CA SER A 136 12.27 2.65 -15.57
C SER A 136 12.84 1.40 -14.92
N GLY A 137 12.20 0.25 -15.18
CA GLY A 137 12.67 -1.07 -14.78
C GLY A 137 13.97 -1.53 -15.47
N GLN A 138 14.74 -0.63 -16.08
CA GLN A 138 16.06 -0.92 -16.61
C GLN A 138 17.04 -1.02 -15.45
N THR A 139 17.70 -2.17 -15.31
CA THR A 139 18.77 -2.34 -14.34
C THR A 139 20.01 -1.55 -14.76
N CYS A 140 20.76 -1.07 -13.78
CA CYS A 140 21.95 -0.25 -14.00
C CYS A 140 23.02 -0.58 -12.96
N MET A 141 24.27 -0.35 -13.30
CA MET A 141 25.41 -0.38 -12.36
C MET A 141 25.90 1.03 -12.05
N SER A 142 25.61 1.99 -12.93
CA SER A 142 25.98 3.39 -12.82
C SER A 142 24.99 4.29 -13.57
N ASP A 143 25.06 5.60 -13.33
CA ASP A 143 24.25 6.60 -14.04
C ASP A 143 24.46 6.56 -15.57
N ALA A 144 25.61 6.05 -16.05
CA ALA A 144 25.91 5.92 -17.47
C ALA A 144 25.08 4.83 -18.19
N ASP A 145 24.51 3.88 -17.44
CA ASP A 145 23.63 2.85 -17.99
C ASP A 145 22.19 3.37 -18.19
N CYS A 146 21.90 4.56 -17.66
CA CYS A 146 20.60 5.21 -17.73
C CYS A 146 20.58 6.31 -18.80
N SER A 147 19.37 6.69 -19.25
CA SER A 147 19.23 7.87 -20.12
C SER A 147 19.66 9.15 -19.41
N GLU A 148 19.96 10.22 -20.16
CA GLU A 148 20.38 11.52 -19.60
C GLU A 148 19.43 12.10 -18.54
N ASP A 149 18.12 11.82 -18.65
CA ASP A 149 17.11 12.26 -17.69
C ASP A 149 16.88 11.29 -16.51
N MET A 150 17.74 10.29 -16.34
CA MET A 150 17.67 9.29 -15.29
C MET A 150 19.00 9.10 -14.53
N CYS A 151 18.92 8.59 -13.31
CA CYS A 151 20.06 8.17 -12.48
C CYS A 151 19.89 6.72 -12.02
N CYS A 152 20.98 6.09 -11.58
CA CYS A 152 20.99 4.72 -11.08
C CYS A 152 20.82 4.66 -9.56
N VAL A 153 19.72 4.06 -9.10
CA VAL A 153 19.37 3.97 -7.66
C VAL A 153 19.49 2.54 -7.14
N PHE A 154 20.07 2.40 -5.94
CA PHE A 154 20.27 1.13 -5.24
C PHE A 154 19.38 1.04 -4.00
N HIS A 155 18.79 -0.15 -3.78
CA HIS A 155 18.02 -0.46 -2.58
C HIS A 155 18.85 -1.38 -1.66
N PRO A 156 19.27 -0.93 -0.46
CA PRO A 156 20.18 -1.68 0.40
C PRO A 156 19.54 -2.92 1.06
N ASP A 157 18.22 -3.09 0.93
CA ASP A 157 17.48 -4.17 1.59
C ASP A 157 17.50 -5.51 0.83
N THR A 158 18.15 -5.56 -0.34
CA THR A 158 18.37 -6.80 -1.08
C THR A 158 19.57 -7.55 -0.51
N ARG A 159 19.44 -8.11 0.71
CA ARG A 159 20.47 -8.98 1.35
C ARG A 159 20.84 -10.23 0.54
N ARG A 160 20.24 -10.46 -0.62
CA ARG A 160 20.57 -11.53 -1.54
C ARG A 160 20.62 -10.93 -2.94
N GLN A 161 21.82 -10.94 -3.54
CA GLN A 161 22.08 -10.90 -4.99
C GLN A 161 21.28 -9.81 -5.73
N GLU A 162 21.81 -8.63 -6.03
CA GLU A 162 23.05 -8.32 -6.75
C GLU A 162 23.33 -6.82 -6.57
N ASP A 163 24.55 -6.36 -6.82
CA ASP A 163 24.93 -4.93 -6.91
C ASP A 163 24.27 -4.23 -8.13
N GLN A 164 23.02 -4.56 -8.46
CA GLN A 164 22.25 -3.97 -9.53
C GLN A 164 21.30 -2.91 -8.96
N GLY A 165 21.45 -1.68 -9.46
CA GLY A 165 20.48 -0.63 -9.28
C GLY A 165 19.41 -0.68 -10.35
N TYR A 166 18.48 0.26 -10.30
CA TYR A 166 17.50 0.52 -11.35
C TYR A 166 17.52 2.00 -11.70
N CYS A 167 17.35 2.29 -12.98
CA CYS A 167 17.25 3.67 -13.43
C CYS A 167 16.01 4.31 -12.82
N ARG A 168 16.07 5.59 -12.45
CA ARG A 168 14.94 6.43 -12.05
C ARG A 168 15.12 7.82 -12.60
N ALA A 169 14.02 8.54 -12.85
CA ALA A 169 14.08 9.93 -13.27
C ALA A 169 14.79 10.81 -12.22
N TRP A 170 15.61 11.78 -12.68
CA TRP A 170 16.12 12.83 -11.79
C TRP A 170 14.97 13.62 -11.19
N ARG A 171 15.15 14.10 -9.95
CA ARG A 171 14.13 14.92 -9.28
C ARG A 171 13.99 16.28 -9.94
N GLN A 172 12.76 16.62 -10.32
CA GLN A 172 12.41 17.87 -10.98
C GLN A 172 12.17 18.99 -9.96
N ARG A 173 12.01 20.23 -10.44
CA ARG A 173 11.70 21.38 -9.59
C ARG A 173 10.44 21.12 -8.77
N ASN A 174 10.46 21.50 -7.49
CA ASN A 174 9.39 21.33 -6.49
C ASN A 174 9.09 19.88 -6.09
N GLU A 175 9.82 18.90 -6.60
CA GLU A 175 9.71 17.53 -6.08
C GLU A 175 10.47 17.38 -4.77
N THR A 176 9.96 16.51 -3.90
CA THR A 176 10.63 16.13 -2.66
C THR A 176 11.97 15.46 -2.95
N CYS A 177 12.99 15.79 -2.17
CA CYS A 177 14.34 15.25 -2.34
C CYS A 177 14.97 14.91 -0.99
N THR A 178 15.83 13.90 -0.95
CA THR A 178 16.63 13.65 0.25
C THR A 178 17.87 14.54 0.22
N ALA A 179 18.09 15.32 1.28
CA ALA A 179 19.34 16.05 1.50
C ALA A 179 20.46 15.05 1.83
N SER A 180 20.81 14.21 0.86
CA SER A 180 21.82 13.19 1.04
C SER A 180 23.17 13.88 1.20
N ARG A 181 24.01 13.36 2.11
CA ARG A 181 25.41 13.77 2.20
C ARG A 181 25.98 13.60 0.81
N THR A 182 26.38 14.71 0.19
CA THR A 182 27.03 14.75 -1.12
C THR A 182 27.95 13.55 -1.24
N ALA A 183 27.56 12.58 -2.08
CA ALA A 183 28.40 11.45 -2.40
C ALA A 183 29.71 12.05 -2.90
N SER A 184 30.77 11.85 -2.11
CA SER A 184 32.11 12.25 -2.46
C SER A 184 32.38 11.74 -3.88
N LEU A 185 32.65 12.67 -4.80
CA LEU A 185 32.89 12.41 -6.22
C LEU A 185 33.81 11.19 -6.38
N GLY A 186 33.28 10.09 -6.92
CA GLY A 186 34.12 8.96 -7.34
C GLY A 186 33.39 7.64 -7.53
N THR A 187 32.36 7.36 -6.72
CA THR A 187 31.56 6.12 -6.84
C THR A 187 30.10 6.42 -6.49
N ALA A 188 29.43 7.15 -7.39
CA ALA A 188 28.08 7.68 -7.19
C ALA A 188 27.02 6.57 -7.26
N ARG A 189 26.85 5.82 -6.18
CA ARG A 189 25.66 4.98 -5.98
C ARG A 189 24.61 5.82 -5.25
N HIS A 190 23.53 6.17 -5.94
CA HIS A 190 22.40 6.84 -5.29
C HIS A 190 21.63 5.80 -4.48
N THR A 191 21.39 6.05 -3.19
CA THR A 191 20.63 5.11 -2.35
C THR A 191 19.19 5.61 -2.23
N PHE A 192 18.22 4.72 -2.49
CA PHE A 192 16.77 4.96 -2.43
C PHE A 192 16.16 5.96 -3.44
N GLU A 193 16.83 7.08 -3.74
CA GLU A 193 16.29 8.14 -4.59
C GLU A 193 17.36 8.81 -5.46
N CYS A 194 16.96 9.29 -6.64
CA CYS A 194 17.80 10.19 -7.44
C CYS A 194 17.90 11.57 -6.78
N PRO A 195 19.04 12.28 -6.94
CA PRO A 195 19.16 13.66 -6.53
C PRO A 195 18.40 14.58 -7.49
N CYS A 196 18.40 15.88 -7.16
CA CYS A 196 17.85 16.91 -8.03
C CYS A 196 18.59 16.98 -9.38
N LYS A 197 17.82 17.23 -10.45
CA LYS A 197 18.36 17.45 -11.80
C LYS A 197 19.43 18.55 -11.79
N GLN A 198 20.39 18.46 -12.70
CA GLN A 198 21.48 19.44 -12.82
C GLN A 198 20.96 20.88 -12.82
N GLY A 199 21.58 21.75 -12.01
CA GLY A 199 21.15 23.14 -11.83
C GLY A 199 20.09 23.36 -10.75
N LEU A 200 19.61 22.30 -10.09
CA LEU A 200 18.74 22.38 -8.91
C LEU A 200 19.52 22.01 -7.64
N GLN A 201 19.08 22.53 -6.49
CA GLN A 201 19.58 22.19 -5.16
C GLN A 201 18.44 21.69 -4.29
N CYS A 202 18.69 20.62 -3.53
CA CYS A 202 17.75 20.12 -2.54
C CYS A 202 17.76 21.03 -1.31
N ARG A 203 16.66 21.75 -1.05
CA ARG A 203 16.54 22.68 0.08
C ARG A 203 15.27 22.43 0.90
N GLY A 204 15.44 22.32 2.22
CA GLY A 204 14.33 22.31 3.19
C GLY A 204 13.74 23.70 3.42
N THR A 205 12.45 23.75 3.73
CA THR A 205 11.78 25.00 4.17
C THR A 205 12.21 25.41 5.58
N GLN A 206 12.61 24.43 6.39
CA GLN A 206 13.17 24.65 7.72
C GLN A 206 14.40 23.76 7.92
N VAL A 207 15.38 24.27 8.67
CA VAL A 207 16.55 23.49 9.11
C VAL A 207 16.43 23.30 10.62
N GLN A 208 16.17 22.07 11.05
CA GLN A 208 16.19 21.71 12.46
C GLN A 208 17.56 21.19 12.82
N ASN A 209 18.21 21.84 13.78
CA ASN A 209 19.49 21.36 14.29
C ASN A 209 19.23 20.38 15.44
N ILE A 210 19.51 19.10 15.22
CA ILE A 210 19.35 18.04 16.21
C ILE A 210 20.71 17.83 16.89
N GLY A 211 20.81 18.24 18.15
CA GLY A 211 21.97 17.99 19.00
C GLY A 211 23.27 18.68 18.57
N GLY A 212 23.22 19.81 17.86
CA GLY A 212 24.40 20.56 17.42
C GLY A 212 25.13 19.96 16.21
N GLN A 213 24.76 18.74 15.77
CA GLN A 213 25.56 17.95 14.83
C GLN A 213 24.84 17.62 13.53
N ILE A 214 23.50 17.59 13.52
CA ILE A 214 22.72 17.17 12.37
C ILE A 214 21.75 18.29 12.00
N ASN A 215 21.88 18.79 10.78
CA ASN A 215 20.91 19.69 10.17
C ASN A 215 19.88 18.85 9.42
N LEU A 216 18.71 18.66 10.02
CA LEU A 216 17.57 18.01 9.38
C LEU A 216 16.81 19.06 8.57
N HIS A 217 16.75 18.87 7.25
CA HIS A 217 15.89 19.66 6.38
C HIS A 217 14.47 19.12 6.46
N VAL A 218 13.50 19.96 6.85
CA VAL A 218 12.07 19.61 6.86
C VAL A 218 11.47 19.93 5.51
N ASN A 219 10.72 18.97 4.95
CA ASN A 219 10.12 19.03 3.61
C ASN A 219 11.08 19.54 2.52
N PRO A 220 12.26 18.89 2.37
CA PRO A 220 13.22 19.26 1.35
C PRO A 220 12.66 19.06 -0.05
N VAL A 221 12.78 20.10 -0.88
CA VAL A 221 12.36 20.09 -2.28
C VAL A 221 13.47 20.63 -3.20
N CYS A 222 13.48 20.19 -4.46
CA CYS A 222 14.43 20.66 -5.46
C CYS A 222 14.08 22.08 -5.94
N GLN A 223 15.00 23.02 -5.73
CA GLN A 223 14.80 24.44 -6.06
C GLN A 223 15.99 24.99 -6.87
N THR A 224 15.77 26.04 -7.65
CA THR A 224 16.88 26.78 -8.27
C THR A 224 17.72 27.46 -7.21
N PRO A 225 19.06 27.46 -7.32
CA PRO A 225 19.94 28.21 -6.44
C PRO A 225 19.48 29.67 -6.38
N THR A 226 19.22 30.18 -5.18
CA THR A 226 18.99 31.61 -4.98
C THR A 226 20.30 32.32 -5.28
N SER A 227 20.35 33.16 -6.31
CA SER A 227 21.49 34.04 -6.57
C SER A 227 21.76 34.85 -5.31
N ALA A 228 22.95 34.68 -4.73
CA ALA A 228 23.41 35.43 -3.57
C ALA A 228 23.83 36.85 -3.97
#